data_AF-A4YI22-F1
#
_entry.id   AF-A4YI22-F1
#
_cell.length_a   1.000
_cell.length_b   1.000
_cell.length_c   1.000
_cell.angle_alpha   90.00
_cell.angle_beta   90.00
_cell.angle_gamma   90.00
#
_symmetry.space_group_name_H-M   'P 1'
#
loop_
_entity.id
_entity.type
_entity.pdbx_description
1 polymer ?
#
loop_
_entity_poly.entity_id
_entity_poly.type
_entity_poly.pdbx_seq_one_letter_code
_entity_poly.pdbx_strand_id
1 'polypeptide(L)' 'MSDSRELEIAKKYFQTNLSVGEIVAVRDLKGLGIREPERVIAELIRQGIIVRGEGCYNFRREKRKE' A
#
# COMPACT_ATOMS: atom_id res chain seq x y z
N MET A 1 -2.01 -18.50 -4.49
CA MET A 1 -3.22 -17.72 -4.11
C MET A 1 -3.01 -16.83 -2.86
N SER A 2 -1.80 -16.69 -2.30
CA SER A 2 -1.52 -15.79 -1.15
C SER A 2 -1.41 -14.32 -1.55
N ASP A 3 -0.76 -14.05 -2.68
CA ASP A 3 -0.36 -12.70 -3.10
C ASP A 3 -1.56 -11.78 -3.32
N SER A 4 -2.65 -12.32 -3.88
CA SER A 4 -3.88 -11.54 -4.11
C SER A 4 -4.51 -11.08 -2.78
N ARG A 5 -4.39 -11.87 -1.72
CA ARG A 5 -4.94 -11.51 -0.40
C ARG A 5 -4.08 -10.47 0.30
N GLU A 6 -2.75 -10.61 0.23
CA GLU A 6 -1.83 -9.61 0.79
C GLU A 6 -1.98 -8.25 0.08
N LEU A 7 -2.15 -8.25 -1.24
CA LEU A 7 -2.43 -7.03 -2.02
C LEU A 7 -3.73 -6.36 -1.60
N GLU A 8 -4.80 -7.13 -1.36
CA GLU A 8 -6.07 -6.57 -0.92
C GLU A 8 -5.98 -5.94 0.47
N ILE A 9 -5.28 -6.60 1.40
CA ILE A 9 -5.04 -6.09 2.76
C ILE A 9 -4.24 -4.79 2.70
N ALA A 10 -3.13 -4.77 1.95
CA ALA A 10 -2.31 -3.57 1.80
C ALA A 10 -3.07 -2.42 1.11
N LYS A 11 -3.88 -2.73 0.09
CA LYS A 11 -4.74 -1.73 -0.57
C LYS A 11 -5.71 -1.10 0.43
N LYS A 12 -6.41 -1.92 1.23
CA LYS A 12 -7.32 -1.43 2.27
C LYS A 12 -6.58 -0.57 3.30
N TYR A 13 -5.39 -0.99 3.73
CA TYR A 13 -4.56 -0.22 4.65
C TYR A 13 -4.26 1.20 4.11
N PHE A 14 -3.82 1.34 2.86
CA PHE A 14 -3.54 2.66 2.27
C PHE A 14 -4.81 3.46 1.92
N GLN A 15 -5.94 2.79 1.68
CA GLN A 15 -7.25 3.48 1.54
C GLN A 15 -7.69 4.16 2.84
N THR A 16 -7.42 3.53 3.99
CA THR A 16 -7.69 4.09 5.31
C THR A 16 -6.62 5.10 5.71
N ASN A 17 -5.35 4.81 5.44
CA ASN A 17 -4.21 5.66 5.79
C ASN A 17 -3.65 6.32 4.52
N LEU A 18 -4.19 7.51 4.19
CA LEU A 18 -3.94 8.18 2.91
C LEU A 18 -2.48 8.56 2.66
N SER A 19 -1.72 8.81 3.73
CA SER A 19 -0.29 9.13 3.68
C SER A 19 0.41 8.45 4.85
N VAL A 20 1.41 7.62 4.56
CA VAL A 20 2.09 6.80 5.56
C VAL A 20 3.60 6.84 5.32
N GLY A 21 4.38 7.12 6.36
CA GLY A 21 5.84 7.04 6.28
C GLY A 21 6.32 5.64 5.92
N GLU A 22 7.42 5.53 5.16
CA GLU A 22 7.87 4.24 4.60
C GLU A 22 8.13 3.18 5.68
N ILE A 23 8.79 3.58 6.77
CA ILE A 23 9.11 2.70 7.90
C ILE A 23 7.84 2.23 8.59
N VAL A 24 6.86 3.12 8.77
CA VAL A 24 5.58 2.81 9.41
C VAL A 24 4.77 1.87 8.54
N ALA A 25 4.70 2.12 7.23
CA ALA A 25 4.02 1.25 6.28
C ALA A 25 4.56 -0.18 6.35
N VAL A 26 5.88 -0.37 6.28
CA VAL A 26 6.48 -1.71 6.35
C VAL A 26 6.14 -2.39 7.68
N ARG A 27 6.29 -1.68 8.80
CA ARG A 27 6.01 -2.21 10.14
C ARG A 27 4.54 -2.66 10.26
N ASP A 28 3.61 -1.80 9.87
CA ASP A 28 2.18 -2.05 10.02
C ASP A 28 1.73 -3.19 9.11
N LEU A 29 2.21 -3.24 7.85
CA LEU A 29 1.90 -4.33 6.93
C LEU A 29 2.42 -5.70 7.44
N LYS A 30 3.59 -5.75 8.08
CA LYS A 30 4.05 -6.97 8.78
C LYS A 30 3.11 -7.35 9.90
N GLY A 31 2.65 -6.38 10.68
CA GLY A 31 1.66 -6.59 11.75
C GLY A 31 0.31 -7.12 11.23
N LEU A 32 -0.05 -6.80 9.99
CA LEU A 32 -1.23 -7.33 9.30
C LEU A 32 -1.02 -8.71 8.68
N GLY A 33 0.15 -9.33 8.87
CA GLY A 33 0.47 -10.67 8.40
C GLY A 33 0.99 -10.74 6.96
N ILE A 34 1.37 -9.60 6.36
CA ILE A 34 2.02 -9.58 5.05
C ILE A 34 3.49 -9.99 5.21
N ARG A 35 3.89 -11.02 4.46
CA ARG A 35 5.23 -11.62 4.58
C ARG A 35 6.33 -10.75 3.98
N GLU A 36 6.04 -10.16 2.83
CA GLU A 36 6.98 -9.31 2.07
C GLU A 36 6.34 -7.94 1.76
N PRO A 37 6.22 -7.05 2.76
CA PRO A 37 5.60 -5.74 2.57
C PRO A 37 6.20 -4.94 1.43
N GLU A 38 7.53 -4.97 1.29
CA GLU A 38 8.27 -4.23 0.27
C GLU A 38 7.86 -4.66 -1.14
N ARG A 39 7.67 -5.97 -1.35
CA ARG A 39 7.18 -6.54 -2.61
C ARG A 39 5.75 -6.09 -2.91
N VAL A 40 4.88 -6.14 -1.90
CA VAL A 40 3.47 -5.73 -2.03
C VAL A 40 3.34 -4.23 -2.30
N ILE A 41 4.10 -3.41 -1.59
CA ILE A 41 4.17 -1.96 -1.81
C ILE A 41 4.64 -1.65 -3.23
N ALA A 42 5.72 -2.30 -3.69
CA ALA A 42 6.23 -2.11 -5.05
C ALA A 42 5.17 -2.45 -6.11
N GLU A 43 4.39 -3.51 -5.88
CA GLU A 43 3.29 -3.90 -6.75
C GLU A 43 2.13 -2.88 -6.73
N LEU A 44 1.75 -2.34 -5.57
CA LEU A 44 0.75 -1.28 -5.48
C LEU A 44 1.20 0.03 -6.15
N ILE A 45 2.50 0.35 -6.09
CA ILE A 45 3.09 1.47 -6.84
C ILE A 45 3.00 1.20 -8.35
N ARG A 46 3.37 0.00 -8.79
CA ARG A 46 3.30 -0.42 -10.20
C ARG A 46 1.88 -0.34 -10.76
N GLN A 47 0.88 -0.67 -9.94
CA GLN A 47 -0.54 -0.56 -10.28
C GLN A 47 -1.08 0.88 -10.20
N GLY A 48 -0.29 1.85 -9.72
CA GLY A 48 -0.69 3.25 -9.58
C GLY A 48 -1.67 3.51 -8.43
N ILE A 49 -1.85 2.55 -7.53
CA ILE A 49 -2.74 2.64 -6.36
C ILE A 49 -2.12 3.57 -5.31
N ILE A 50 -0.81 3.49 -5.14
CA ILE A 50 -0.05 4.39 -4.25
C ILE A 50 1.11 5.03 -5.01
N VAL A 51 1.61 6.15 -4.49
CA VAL A 51 2.77 6.87 -5.03
C VAL A 51 3.78 7.09 -3.91
N ARG A 52 5.06 6.92 -4.22
CA ARG A 52 6.16 7.24 -3.31
C ARG A 52 6.48 8.73 -3.38
N GLY A 53 6.43 9.41 -2.23
CA GLY A 53 6.97 10.75 -2.02
C GLY A 53 8.33 10.70 -1.31
N GLU A 54 8.75 11.81 -0.70
CA GLU A 54 9.96 11.83 0.13
C GLU A 54 9.68 11.17 1.49
N GLY A 55 10.05 9.89 1.61
CA GLY A 55 9.93 9.13 2.86
C GLY A 55 8.51 8.69 3.21
N CYS A 56 7.56 8.78 2.28
CA CYS A 56 6.16 8.36 2.49
C CYS A 56 5.52 7.71 1.25
N TYR A 57 4.48 6.92 1.49
CA TYR A 57 3.58 6.38 0.49
C TYR A 57 2.22 7.07 0.60
N ASN A 58 1.69 7.52 -0.53
CA ASN A 58 0.42 8.23 -0.62
C ASN A 58 -0.57 7.46 -1.49
N PHE A 59 -1.80 7.30 -1.00
CA PHE A 59 -2.87 6.66 -1.77
C PHE A 59 -3.38 7.58 -2.88
N ARG A 60 -3.41 7.09 -4.11
CA ARG A 60 -4.07 7.78 -5.21
C ARG A 60 -5.57 7.51 -5.13
N ARG A 61 -6.34 8.54 -4.78
CA ARG A 61 -7.78 8.52 -5.01
C ARG A 61 -8.02 8.35 -6.51
N GLU A 62 -8.67 7.25 -6.89
CA GLU A 62 -9.29 7.15 -8.21
C GLU A 62 -10.16 8.40 -8.38
N LYS A 63 -9.85 9.20 -9.41
CA LYS A 63 -10.79 10.22 -9.86
C LYS A 63 -12.05 9.45 -10.27
N ARG A 64 -13.15 9.61 -9.53
CA ARG A 64 -14.46 9.22 -10.07
C ARG A 64 -14.56 9.95 -11.42
N LYS A 65 -14.73 9.21 -12.50
CA LYS A 65 -15.18 9.82 -13.76
C LYS A 65 -16.57 10.39 -13.44
N GLU A 66 -16.68 11.72 -13.42
CA GLU A 66 -17.97 12.41 -13.51
C GLU A 66 -18.64 12.09 -14.84
#